data_AF-A0A6P6XBT1-F1
#
_entry.id   AF-A0A6P6XBT1-F1
#
_cell.length_a   1.000
_cell.length_b   1.000
_cell.length_c   1.000
_cell.angle_alpha   90.00
_cell.angle_beta   90.00
_cell.angle_gamma   90.00
#
_symmetry.space_group_name_H-M   'P 1'
#
loop_
_entity.id
_entity.type
_entity.pdbx_description
1 polymer ?
#
loop_
_entity_poly.entity_id
_entity_poly.type
_entity_poly.pdbx_seq_one_letter_code
_entity_poly.pdbx_strand_id
1 'polypeptide(L)'
;SAQELEKDIHGPKADSLPADKRLATFDKIFAAYNEARSCIRNDLASAGNSESMKDDLSGLDKAIGAVLGQRTIERNQLLVSIAISKLNKVRDDKNEKVTKPEELVRLYDLLLQNAADLSDLVSSGRDRKPEELAFAEECELKSLVFRAERCFYLAKSYSLAGKRTEAYALYCKVRFLADTALKELQNSKTADQAVIKELQTLQKESRSNSCIEHAIAIMEEEQAPEKLSQKISTISLTGKDKKLEKFLMDNLDVYESAVDASVKSMSRIERFPPSFQAAARSPIVLDLAYNLIECPSLENRTKKDKKSFLGRLWR
;
A
#
# COMPACT_ATOMS: atom_id res chain seq x y z
N SER A 1 3.09 3.56 40.05
CA SER A 1 3.94 2.51 39.45
C SER A 1 3.47 2.18 38.04
N ALA A 2 4.34 1.71 37.13
CA ALA A 2 3.94 1.28 35.77
C ALA A 2 2.79 0.27 35.81
N GLN A 3 2.82 -0.66 36.77
CA GLN A 3 1.76 -1.66 36.99
C GLN A 3 0.40 -1.07 37.39
N GLU A 4 0.36 0.12 37.99
CA GLU A 4 -0.90 0.81 38.30
C GLU A 4 -1.47 1.48 37.05
N LEU A 5 -0.61 2.08 36.23
CA LEU A 5 -1.00 2.66 34.94
C LEU A 5 -1.49 1.59 33.95
N GLU A 6 -0.90 0.39 34.00
CA GLU A 6 -1.35 -0.78 33.23
C GLU A 6 -2.80 -1.17 33.55
N LYS A 7 -3.21 -1.08 34.83
CA LYS A 7 -4.59 -1.34 35.26
C LYS A 7 -5.59 -0.31 34.71
N ASP A 8 -5.15 0.90 34.43
CA ASP A 8 -6.01 1.94 33.84
C ASP A 8 -6.31 1.66 32.35
N ILE A 9 -5.44 0.92 31.65
CA ILE A 9 -5.62 0.55 30.24
C ILE A 9 -6.23 -0.85 30.05
N HIS A 10 -6.04 -1.76 31.00
CA HIS A 10 -6.53 -3.14 30.91
C HIS A 10 -7.65 -3.47 31.90
N GLY A 11 -8.01 -2.52 32.77
CA GLY A 11 -9.05 -2.69 33.76
C GLY A 11 -10.47 -2.59 33.17
N PRO A 12 -11.50 -2.97 33.95
CA PRO A 12 -12.90 -2.98 33.50
C PRO A 12 -13.45 -1.60 33.11
N LYS A 13 -12.74 -0.51 33.46
CA LYS A 13 -13.11 0.86 33.08
C LYS A 13 -12.35 1.36 31.83
N ALA A 14 -11.39 0.61 31.30
CA ALA A 14 -10.53 1.04 30.22
C ALA A 14 -11.28 1.46 28.95
N ASP A 15 -12.32 0.71 28.58
CA ASP A 15 -13.14 1.00 27.38
C ASP A 15 -14.10 2.18 27.55
N SER A 16 -14.31 2.65 28.79
CA SER A 16 -15.13 3.83 29.08
C SER A 16 -14.32 5.13 29.09
N LEU A 17 -12.99 5.06 29.01
CA LEU A 17 -12.13 6.24 28.98
C LEU A 17 -12.09 6.86 27.57
N PRO A 18 -12.17 8.20 27.46
CA PRO A 18 -11.94 8.90 26.19
C PRO A 18 -10.59 8.54 25.58
N ALA A 19 -10.55 8.44 24.25
CA ALA A 19 -9.37 8.01 23.51
C ALA A 19 -8.13 8.88 23.82
N ASP A 20 -8.29 10.20 23.97
CA ASP A 20 -7.19 11.12 24.31
C ASP A 20 -6.60 10.82 25.70
N LYS A 21 -7.46 10.45 26.67
CA LYS A 21 -6.99 10.07 28.01
C LYS A 21 -6.23 8.75 27.97
N ARG A 22 -6.68 7.79 27.17
CA ARG A 22 -5.98 6.51 26.98
C ARG A 22 -4.60 6.72 26.34
N LEU A 23 -4.51 7.56 25.30
CA LEU A 23 -3.24 7.93 24.68
C LEU A 23 -2.28 8.56 25.69
N ALA A 24 -2.75 9.50 26.50
CA ALA A 24 -1.93 10.10 27.56
C ALA A 24 -1.48 9.09 28.62
N THR A 25 -2.27 8.06 28.92
CA THR A 25 -1.85 6.97 29.81
C THR A 25 -0.75 6.12 29.18
N PHE A 26 -0.83 5.81 27.88
CA PHE A 26 0.27 5.13 27.18
C PHE A 26 1.58 5.92 27.25
N ASP A 27 1.55 7.24 27.10
CA ASP A 27 2.75 8.08 27.21
C ASP A 27 3.40 7.97 28.60
N LYS A 28 2.59 7.92 29.67
CA LYS A 28 3.07 7.71 31.04
C LYS A 28 3.65 6.31 31.24
N ILE A 29 3.02 5.28 30.65
CA ILE A 29 3.51 3.90 30.68
C ILE A 29 4.87 3.82 29.98
N PHE A 30 5.01 4.42 28.80
CA PHE A 30 6.27 4.48 28.08
C PHE A 30 7.35 5.19 28.87
N ALA A 31 7.05 6.32 29.51
CA ALA A 31 8.01 7.01 30.37
C ALA A 31 8.51 6.10 31.50
N ALA A 32 7.59 5.45 32.22
CA ALA A 32 7.93 4.58 33.35
C ALA A 32 8.75 3.34 32.94
N TYR A 33 8.39 2.68 31.83
CA TYR A 33 9.14 1.52 31.36
C TYR A 33 10.49 1.91 30.75
N ASN A 34 10.61 3.06 30.08
CA ASN A 34 11.90 3.53 29.58
C ASN A 34 12.84 3.92 30.72
N GLU A 35 12.32 4.53 31.79
CA GLU A 35 13.10 4.80 33.00
C GLU A 35 13.60 3.50 33.64
N ALA A 36 12.70 2.53 33.86
CA ALA A 36 13.06 1.22 34.39
C ALA A 36 14.12 0.51 33.52
N ARG A 37 13.95 0.55 32.19
CA ARG A 37 14.89 -0.02 31.23
C ARG A 37 16.25 0.68 31.26
N SER A 38 16.26 2.00 31.44
CA SER A 38 17.50 2.77 31.60
C SER A 38 18.26 2.35 32.86
N CYS A 39 17.56 2.16 33.99
CA CYS A 39 18.18 1.66 35.22
C CYS A 39 18.82 0.28 35.00
N ILE A 40 18.10 -0.65 34.38
CA ILE A 40 18.60 -2.01 34.08
C ILE A 40 19.85 -1.98 33.20
N ARG A 41 19.88 -1.12 32.18
CA ARG A 41 21.07 -0.96 31.31
C ARG A 41 22.26 -0.37 32.05
N ASN A 42 22.02 0.57 32.97
CA ASN A 42 23.08 1.12 33.82
C ASN A 42 23.64 0.07 34.78
N ASP A 43 22.77 -0.76 35.37
CA ASP A 43 23.17 -1.89 36.21
C ASP A 43 23.95 -2.93 35.40
N LEU A 44 23.53 -3.21 34.17
CA LEU A 44 24.22 -4.14 33.26
C LEU A 44 25.61 -3.63 32.88
N ALA A 45 25.77 -2.33 32.63
CA ALA A 45 27.07 -1.70 32.42
C ALA A 45 27.97 -1.76 33.67
N SER A 46 27.38 -1.83 34.86
CA SER A 46 28.07 -1.84 36.15
C SER A 46 28.24 -3.24 36.77
N ALA A 47 27.67 -4.28 36.15
CA ALA A 47 27.57 -5.65 36.69
C ALA A 47 28.91 -6.42 36.83
N GLY A 48 30.05 -5.80 36.52
CA GLY A 48 31.37 -6.41 36.67
C GLY A 48 31.55 -7.68 35.82
N ASN A 49 32.10 -8.75 36.40
CA ASN A 49 32.35 -10.04 35.73
C ASN A 49 31.39 -11.16 36.16
N SER A 50 30.27 -10.84 36.81
CA SER A 50 29.26 -11.86 37.16
C SER A 50 28.44 -12.21 35.92
N GLU A 51 28.71 -13.39 35.33
CA GLU A 51 28.02 -13.85 34.13
C GLU A 51 26.52 -14.07 34.39
N SER A 52 26.16 -14.68 35.53
CA SER A 52 24.76 -14.93 35.89
C SER A 52 23.95 -13.64 36.07
N MET A 53 24.55 -12.60 36.67
CA MET A 53 23.88 -11.31 36.85
C MET A 53 23.67 -10.58 35.52
N LYS A 54 24.62 -10.69 34.59
CA LYS A 54 24.48 -10.12 33.24
C LYS A 54 23.38 -10.83 32.44
N ASP A 55 23.30 -12.15 32.54
CA ASP A 55 22.26 -12.94 31.89
C ASP A 55 20.87 -12.53 32.41
N ASP A 56 20.68 -12.44 33.74
CA ASP A 56 19.42 -12.00 34.35
C ASP A 56 19.02 -10.58 33.92
N LEU A 57 19.96 -9.63 33.95
CA LEU A 57 19.71 -8.24 33.54
C LEU A 57 19.41 -8.13 32.03
N SER A 58 20.07 -8.92 31.20
CA SER A 58 19.80 -8.97 29.75
C SER A 58 18.41 -9.54 29.45
N GLY A 59 18.00 -10.58 30.17
CA GLY A 59 16.66 -11.15 30.10
C GLY A 59 15.60 -10.14 30.52
N LEU A 60 15.89 -9.34 31.55
CA LEU A 60 14.99 -8.29 32.01
C LEU A 60 14.88 -7.11 31.01
N ASP A 61 15.98 -6.67 30.39
CA ASP A 61 15.92 -5.66 29.30
C ASP A 61 15.09 -6.17 28.12
N LYS A 62 15.27 -7.44 27.74
CA LYS A 62 14.49 -8.08 26.68
C LYS A 62 13.01 -8.13 27.03
N ALA A 63 12.66 -8.53 28.25
CA ALA A 63 11.28 -8.60 28.71
C ALA A 63 10.60 -7.21 28.72
N ILE A 64 11.28 -6.17 29.21
CA ILE A 64 10.75 -4.79 29.16
C ILE A 64 10.63 -4.31 27.72
N GLY A 65 11.60 -4.64 26.86
CA GLY A 65 11.53 -4.37 25.43
C GLY A 65 10.29 -4.99 24.77
N ALA A 66 9.97 -6.24 25.11
CA ALA A 66 8.77 -6.93 24.60
C ALA A 66 7.48 -6.26 25.08
N VAL A 67 7.40 -5.89 26.37
CA VAL A 67 6.26 -5.14 26.93
C VAL A 67 6.09 -3.80 26.22
N LEU A 68 7.17 -3.02 26.05
CA LEU A 68 7.14 -1.75 25.32
C LEU A 68 6.65 -1.94 23.88
N GLY A 69 7.11 -2.98 23.18
CA GLY A 69 6.66 -3.31 21.83
C GLY A 69 5.17 -3.63 21.78
N GLN A 70 4.68 -4.47 22.70
CA GLN A 70 3.26 -4.80 22.79
C GLN A 70 2.39 -3.56 23.06
N ARG A 71 2.79 -2.69 24.00
CA ARG A 71 2.07 -1.43 24.28
C ARG A 71 2.12 -0.46 23.10
N THR A 72 3.19 -0.47 22.32
CA THR A 72 3.29 0.32 21.08
C THR A 72 2.26 -0.14 20.05
N ILE A 73 2.09 -1.46 19.89
CA ILE A 73 1.05 -2.03 19.01
C ILE A 73 -0.34 -1.61 19.49
N GLU A 74 -0.66 -1.80 20.77
CA GLU A 74 -1.98 -1.46 21.35
C GLU A 74 -2.31 0.04 21.21
N ARG A 75 -1.34 0.91 21.48
CA ARG A 75 -1.48 2.37 21.30
C ARG A 75 -1.73 2.72 19.84
N ASN A 76 -1.06 2.06 18.90
CA ASN A 76 -1.24 2.31 17.47
C ASN A 76 -2.55 1.70 16.93
N GLN A 77 -3.05 0.59 17.51
CA GLN A 77 -4.40 0.09 17.25
C GLN A 77 -5.47 1.10 17.69
N LEU A 78 -5.28 1.78 18.83
CA LEU A 78 -6.18 2.86 19.25
C LEU A 78 -6.18 4.02 18.24
N LEU A 79 -5.01 4.41 17.70
CA LEU A 79 -4.93 5.41 16.63
C LEU A 79 -5.69 4.98 15.37
N VAL A 80 -5.62 3.70 15.01
CA VAL A 80 -6.41 3.12 13.92
C VAL A 80 -7.91 3.25 14.23
N SER A 81 -8.37 2.87 15.42
CA SER A 81 -9.80 3.00 15.79
C SER A 81 -10.29 4.45 15.70
N ILE A 82 -9.47 5.43 16.12
CA ILE A 82 -9.78 6.86 15.98
C ILE A 82 -9.86 7.25 14.50
N ALA A 83 -8.90 6.83 13.68
CA ALA A 83 -8.85 7.14 12.26
C ALA A 83 -10.03 6.51 11.49
N ILE A 84 -10.42 5.28 11.79
CA ILE A 84 -11.62 4.62 11.25
C ILE A 84 -12.88 5.41 11.63
N SER A 85 -12.99 5.81 12.91
CA SER A 85 -14.14 6.59 13.39
C SER A 85 -14.26 7.94 12.66
N LYS A 86 -13.14 8.60 12.34
CA LYS A 86 -13.11 9.84 11.55
C LYS A 86 -13.44 9.60 10.08
N LEU A 87 -12.99 8.49 9.50
CA LEU A 87 -13.29 8.11 8.12
C LEU A 87 -14.79 7.83 7.92
N ASN A 88 -15.45 7.20 8.89
CA ASN A 88 -16.84 6.78 8.80
C ASN A 88 -17.86 7.89 9.15
N LYS A 89 -17.43 9.00 9.76
CA LYS A 89 -18.33 10.12 10.08
C LYS A 89 -18.75 10.85 8.79
N VAL A 90 -20.05 10.87 8.53
CA VAL A 90 -20.66 11.74 7.52
C VAL A 90 -20.55 13.18 8.01
N ARG A 91 -20.06 14.08 7.15
CA ARG A 91 -19.74 15.48 7.47
C ARG A 91 -20.89 16.20 8.15
N ASP A 92 -20.60 16.89 9.26
CA ASP A 92 -21.39 18.03 9.73
C ASP A 92 -20.60 19.35 9.64
N ASP A 93 -19.26 19.31 9.73
CA ASP A 93 -18.43 20.52 9.81
C ASP A 93 -17.52 20.77 8.60
N LYS A 94 -17.52 22.02 8.12
CA LYS A 94 -16.74 22.49 6.95
C LYS A 94 -15.24 22.64 7.21
N ASN A 95 -14.78 22.45 8.46
CA ASN A 95 -13.39 22.70 8.87
C ASN A 95 -12.59 21.43 9.27
N GLU A 96 -13.19 20.23 9.25
CA GLU A 96 -12.47 19.01 9.63
C GLU A 96 -11.71 18.41 8.42
N LYS A 97 -10.40 18.18 8.58
CA LYS A 97 -9.58 17.55 7.53
C LYS A 97 -10.11 16.14 7.26
N VAL A 98 -10.47 15.88 6.00
CA VAL A 98 -10.92 14.56 5.54
C VAL A 98 -9.82 13.53 5.78
N THR A 99 -10.05 12.58 6.69
CA THR A 99 -9.22 11.38 6.81
C THR A 99 -9.39 10.57 5.53
N LYS A 100 -8.30 10.36 4.80
CA LYS A 100 -8.32 9.55 3.59
C LYS A 100 -7.89 8.11 3.91
N PRO A 101 -8.31 7.10 3.12
CA PRO A 101 -7.92 5.70 3.35
C PRO A 101 -6.39 5.48 3.40
N GLU A 102 -5.60 6.32 2.72
CA GLU A 102 -4.14 6.23 2.72
C GLU A 102 -3.52 6.43 4.11
N GLU A 103 -4.17 7.20 5.00
CA GLU A 103 -3.68 7.35 6.37
C GLU A 103 -3.82 6.03 7.15
N LEU A 104 -4.90 5.28 6.92
CA LEU A 104 -5.06 3.95 7.52
C LEU A 104 -4.03 2.96 6.96
N VAL A 105 -3.73 3.02 5.67
CA VAL A 105 -2.64 2.21 5.08
C VAL A 105 -1.31 2.48 5.81
N ARG A 106 -0.97 3.76 6.03
CA ARG A 106 0.26 4.16 6.73
C ARG A 106 0.28 3.70 8.19
N LEU A 107 -0.85 3.76 8.89
CA LEU A 107 -0.96 3.27 10.27
C LEU A 107 -0.81 1.73 10.35
N TYR A 108 -1.36 0.98 9.39
CA TYR A 108 -1.16 -0.47 9.34
C TYR A 108 0.26 -0.87 8.89
N ASP A 109 0.92 -0.09 8.02
CA ASP A 109 2.34 -0.26 7.73
C ASP A 109 3.18 -0.12 9.01
N LEU A 110 2.86 0.87 9.84
CA LEU A 110 3.50 1.03 11.15
C LEU A 110 3.21 -0.15 12.09
N LEU A 111 1.97 -0.65 12.13
CA LEU A 111 1.63 -1.83 12.95
C LEU A 111 2.36 -3.09 12.49
N LEU A 112 2.50 -3.30 11.19
CA LEU A 112 3.28 -4.41 10.62
C LEU A 112 4.75 -4.31 11.00
N GLN A 113 5.35 -3.11 10.93
CA GLN A 113 6.73 -2.90 11.37
C GLN A 113 6.89 -3.21 12.87
N ASN A 114 5.99 -2.69 13.72
CA ASN A 114 6.06 -2.93 15.17
C ASN A 114 5.92 -4.43 15.51
N ALA A 115 5.06 -5.15 14.79
CA ALA A 115 4.89 -6.59 15.00
C ALA A 115 6.13 -7.39 14.56
N ALA A 116 6.77 -7.00 13.45
CA ALA A 116 8.02 -7.58 13.00
C ALA A 116 9.16 -7.31 14.00
N ASP A 117 9.35 -6.06 14.41
CA ASP A 117 10.37 -5.67 15.39
C ASP A 117 10.21 -6.43 16.72
N LEU A 118 8.97 -6.64 17.15
CA LEU A 118 8.64 -7.39 18.36
C LEU A 118 8.92 -8.90 18.19
N SER A 119 8.55 -9.48 17.05
CA SER A 119 8.84 -10.87 16.70
C SER A 119 10.35 -11.13 16.67
N ASP A 120 11.12 -10.24 16.05
CA ASP A 120 12.58 -10.30 15.97
C ASP A 120 13.23 -10.17 17.35
N LEU A 121 12.76 -9.22 18.18
CA LEU A 121 13.25 -9.05 19.54
C LEU A 121 13.08 -10.34 20.34
N VAL A 122 11.89 -10.95 20.30
CA VAL A 122 11.60 -12.16 21.09
C VAL A 122 12.32 -13.39 20.52
N SER A 123 12.53 -13.44 19.20
CA SER A 123 13.19 -14.55 18.49
C SER A 123 14.72 -14.50 18.47
N SER A 124 15.33 -13.44 19.00
CA SER A 124 16.77 -13.18 18.94
C SER A 124 17.65 -14.11 19.80
N GLY A 125 17.06 -14.86 20.74
CA GLY A 125 17.78 -15.78 21.62
C GLY A 125 18.15 -17.12 20.96
N ARG A 126 19.26 -17.73 21.39
CA ARG A 126 19.68 -19.09 20.96
C ARG A 126 18.81 -20.18 21.59
N ASP A 127 18.51 -20.03 22.88
CA ASP A 127 17.64 -20.96 23.63
C ASP A 127 16.24 -20.36 23.77
N ARG A 128 15.43 -20.57 22.72
CA ARG A 128 14.06 -20.05 22.67
C ARG A 128 13.17 -20.82 23.63
N LYS A 129 12.61 -20.12 24.59
CA LYS A 129 11.65 -20.74 25.52
C LYS A 129 10.32 -21.00 24.80
N PRO A 130 9.55 -22.03 25.19
CA PRO A 130 8.25 -22.30 24.60
C PRO A 130 7.30 -21.09 24.62
N GLU A 131 7.39 -20.25 25.66
CA GLU A 131 6.61 -19.03 25.79
C GLU A 131 7.01 -17.97 24.74
N GLU A 132 8.31 -17.86 24.43
CA GLU A 132 8.82 -16.94 23.41
C GLU A 132 8.41 -17.36 22.00
N LEU A 133 8.41 -18.68 21.73
CA LEU A 133 7.93 -19.24 20.47
C LEU A 133 6.44 -18.97 20.28
N ALA A 134 5.62 -19.26 21.30
CA ALA A 134 4.19 -18.99 21.27
C ALA A 134 3.88 -17.49 21.07
N PHE A 135 4.67 -16.62 21.69
CA PHE A 135 4.52 -15.17 21.53
C PHE A 135 4.92 -14.69 20.12
N ALA A 136 5.97 -15.26 19.53
CA ALA A 136 6.33 -14.98 18.14
C ALA A 136 5.22 -15.45 17.17
N GLU A 137 4.62 -16.61 17.39
CA GLU A 137 3.46 -17.09 16.63
C GLU A 137 2.25 -16.14 16.76
N GLU A 138 2.01 -15.57 17.94
CA GLU A 138 0.99 -14.54 18.15
C GLU A 138 1.29 -13.26 17.34
N CYS A 139 2.56 -12.84 17.28
CA CYS A 139 2.98 -11.69 16.49
C CYS A 139 2.80 -11.92 14.98
N GLU A 140 3.08 -13.13 14.49
CA GLU A 140 2.83 -13.51 13.10
C GLU A 140 1.34 -13.51 12.78
N LEU A 141 0.50 -14.02 13.70
CA LEU A 141 -0.94 -14.00 13.53
C LEU A 141 -1.50 -12.56 13.49
N LYS A 142 -1.03 -11.68 14.40
CA LYS A 142 -1.36 -10.24 14.37
C LYS A 142 -0.92 -9.60 13.06
N SER A 143 0.27 -9.93 12.56
CA SER A 143 0.80 -9.43 11.29
C SER A 143 -0.08 -9.84 10.10
N LEU A 144 -0.62 -11.07 10.11
CA LEU A 144 -1.55 -11.53 9.08
C LEU A 144 -2.86 -10.71 9.08
N VAL A 145 -3.41 -10.42 10.27
CA VAL A 145 -4.60 -9.57 10.43
C VAL A 145 -4.33 -8.15 9.93
N PHE A 146 -3.23 -7.52 10.39
CA PHE A 146 -2.86 -6.18 9.95
C PHE A 146 -2.64 -6.08 8.45
N ARG A 147 -2.09 -7.14 7.83
CA ARG A 147 -1.91 -7.19 6.38
C ARG A 147 -3.25 -7.25 5.62
N ALA A 148 -4.23 -7.97 6.15
CA ALA A 148 -5.58 -8.02 5.57
C ALA A 148 -6.24 -6.64 5.62
N GLU A 149 -6.22 -5.99 6.79
CA GLU A 149 -6.78 -4.64 6.99
C GLU A 149 -6.07 -3.58 6.13
N ARG A 150 -4.73 -3.58 6.11
CA ARG A 150 -3.95 -2.71 5.23
C ARG A 150 -4.36 -2.84 3.77
N CYS A 151 -4.49 -4.07 3.29
CA CYS A 151 -4.87 -4.37 1.92
C CYS A 151 -6.28 -3.84 1.61
N PHE A 152 -7.18 -3.87 2.59
CA PHE A 152 -8.54 -3.35 2.46
C PHE A 152 -8.58 -1.83 2.28
N TYR A 153 -7.83 -1.09 3.10
CA TYR A 153 -7.77 0.37 2.96
C TYR A 153 -7.00 0.80 1.70
N LEU A 154 -6.03 0.00 1.25
CA LEU A 154 -5.40 0.20 -0.06
C LEU A 154 -6.40 -0.01 -1.21
N ALA A 155 -7.24 -1.04 -1.12
CA ALA A 155 -8.32 -1.28 -2.09
C ALA A 155 -9.32 -0.10 -2.12
N LYS A 156 -9.69 0.45 -0.96
CA LYS A 156 -10.52 1.66 -0.85
C LYS A 156 -9.86 2.87 -1.52
N SER A 157 -8.57 3.10 -1.30
CA SER A 157 -7.82 4.17 -1.98
C SER A 157 -7.86 4.02 -3.51
N TYR A 158 -7.63 2.81 -4.02
CA TYR A 158 -7.64 2.55 -5.46
C TYR A 158 -9.04 2.69 -6.08
N SER A 159 -10.07 2.25 -5.36
CA SER A 159 -11.48 2.48 -5.72
C SER A 159 -11.77 3.99 -5.86
N LEU A 160 -11.36 4.81 -4.90
CA LEU A 160 -11.51 6.27 -4.96
C LEU A 160 -10.73 6.90 -6.12
N ALA A 161 -9.59 6.30 -6.51
CA ALA A 161 -8.81 6.74 -7.66
C ALA A 161 -9.37 6.26 -9.02
N GLY A 162 -10.49 5.52 -9.04
CA GLY A 162 -11.07 4.96 -10.26
C GLY A 162 -10.31 3.76 -10.82
N LYS A 163 -9.35 3.20 -10.08
CA LYS A 163 -8.57 2.01 -10.45
C LYS A 163 -9.35 0.74 -10.13
N ARG A 164 -10.42 0.49 -10.89
CA ARG A 164 -11.45 -0.53 -10.60
C ARG A 164 -10.89 -1.95 -10.57
N THR A 165 -10.04 -2.29 -11.55
CA THR A 165 -9.50 -3.66 -11.68
C THR A 165 -8.51 -3.97 -10.57
N GLU A 166 -7.66 -3.01 -10.22
CA GLU A 166 -6.73 -3.15 -9.09
C GLU A 166 -7.47 -3.17 -7.75
N ALA A 167 -8.48 -2.32 -7.55
CA ALA A 167 -9.31 -2.34 -6.36
C ALA A 167 -10.03 -3.70 -6.19
N TYR A 168 -10.61 -4.24 -7.26
CA TYR A 168 -11.22 -5.56 -7.27
C TYR A 168 -10.22 -6.67 -6.85
N ALA A 169 -9.05 -6.69 -7.47
CA ALA A 169 -8.01 -7.67 -7.17
C ALA A 169 -7.55 -7.59 -5.69
N LEU A 170 -7.41 -6.36 -5.17
CA LEU A 170 -7.05 -6.13 -3.77
C LEU A 170 -8.16 -6.64 -2.82
N TYR A 171 -9.44 -6.36 -3.07
CA TYR A 171 -10.53 -6.90 -2.24
C TYR A 171 -10.58 -8.43 -2.26
N CYS A 172 -10.31 -9.08 -3.39
CA CYS A 172 -10.14 -10.53 -3.46
C CYS A 172 -8.96 -11.01 -2.60
N LYS A 173 -7.83 -10.29 -2.61
CA LYS A 173 -6.68 -10.59 -1.78
C LYS A 173 -6.98 -10.42 -0.29
N VAL A 174 -7.74 -9.39 0.10
CA VAL A 174 -8.18 -9.20 1.50
C VAL A 174 -8.96 -10.41 1.98
N ARG A 175 -9.93 -10.90 1.19
CA ARG A 175 -10.71 -12.08 1.54
C ARG A 175 -9.84 -13.31 1.76
N PHE A 176 -8.89 -13.55 0.86
CA PHE A 176 -7.94 -14.65 1.02
C PHE A 176 -7.15 -14.53 2.32
N LEU A 177 -6.61 -13.34 2.64
CA LEU A 177 -5.85 -13.12 3.86
C LEU A 177 -6.73 -13.27 5.12
N ALA A 178 -7.95 -12.75 5.10
CA ALA A 178 -8.91 -12.89 6.19
C ALA A 178 -9.31 -14.35 6.42
N ASP A 179 -9.52 -15.13 5.35
CA ASP A 179 -9.82 -16.56 5.43
C ASP A 179 -8.65 -17.35 6.02
N THR A 180 -7.42 -17.02 5.63
CA THR A 180 -6.22 -17.62 6.23
C THR A 180 -6.14 -17.27 7.71
N ALA A 181 -6.31 -16.00 8.09
CA ALA A 181 -6.26 -15.56 9.48
C ALA A 181 -7.33 -16.24 10.35
N LEU A 182 -8.55 -16.38 9.83
CA LEU A 182 -9.64 -17.07 10.53
C LEU A 182 -9.35 -18.54 10.77
N LYS A 183 -8.72 -19.23 9.81
CA LYS A 183 -8.31 -20.64 9.97
C LYS A 183 -7.25 -20.80 11.06
N GLU A 184 -6.22 -19.94 11.05
CA GLU A 184 -5.18 -19.96 12.08
C GLU A 184 -5.75 -19.63 13.48
N LEU A 185 -6.65 -18.65 13.58
CA LEU A 185 -7.33 -18.30 14.83
C LEU A 185 -8.20 -19.44 15.37
N GLN A 186 -8.87 -20.22 14.50
CA GLN A 186 -9.66 -21.38 14.92
C GLN A 186 -8.81 -22.52 15.49
N ASN A 187 -7.56 -22.64 15.03
CA ASN A 187 -6.61 -23.63 15.52
C ASN A 187 -5.89 -23.17 16.81
N SER A 188 -5.96 -21.88 17.14
CA SER A 188 -5.36 -21.31 18.35
C SER A 188 -6.26 -21.49 19.58
N LYS A 189 -5.66 -21.83 20.72
CA LYS A 189 -6.36 -22.02 22.01
C LYS A 189 -6.83 -20.69 22.63
N THR A 190 -6.30 -19.57 22.17
CA THR A 190 -6.52 -18.22 22.73
C THR A 190 -7.18 -17.32 21.70
N ALA A 191 -8.23 -17.81 21.06
CA ALA A 191 -8.91 -17.11 19.99
C ALA A 191 -9.69 -15.89 20.52
N ASP A 192 -9.22 -14.68 20.19
CA ASP A 192 -9.93 -13.44 20.50
C ASP A 192 -11.21 -13.34 19.64
N GLN A 193 -12.36 -13.43 20.31
CA GLN A 193 -13.67 -13.36 19.67
C GLN A 193 -13.97 -12.00 19.04
N ALA A 194 -13.34 -10.91 19.53
CA ALA A 194 -13.48 -9.60 18.92
C ALA A 194 -12.79 -9.58 17.54
N VAL A 195 -11.53 -10.03 17.48
CA VAL A 195 -10.76 -10.11 16.23
C VAL A 195 -11.42 -11.02 15.20
N ILE A 196 -11.99 -12.15 15.63
CA ILE A 196 -12.75 -13.03 14.73
C ILE A 196 -13.95 -12.30 14.11
N LYS A 197 -14.70 -11.54 14.90
CA LYS A 197 -15.86 -10.77 14.40
C LYS A 197 -15.42 -9.66 13.45
N GLU A 198 -14.33 -8.98 13.75
CA GLU A 198 -13.74 -7.95 12.87
C GLU A 198 -13.33 -8.57 11.52
N LEU A 199 -12.59 -9.67 11.52
CA LEU A 199 -12.20 -10.37 10.29
C LEU A 199 -13.40 -10.88 9.46
N GLN A 200 -14.44 -11.40 10.12
CA GLN A 200 -15.68 -11.79 9.44
C GLN A 200 -16.38 -10.58 8.80
N THR A 201 -16.34 -9.43 9.47
CA THR A 201 -16.88 -8.17 8.94
C THR A 201 -16.06 -7.71 7.73
N LEU A 202 -14.73 -7.72 7.86
CA LEU A 202 -13.79 -7.40 6.78
C LEU A 202 -14.00 -8.30 5.55
N GLN A 203 -14.21 -9.60 5.75
CA GLN A 203 -14.49 -10.56 4.69
C GLN A 203 -15.80 -10.22 3.94
N LYS A 204 -16.87 -9.89 4.67
CA LYS A 204 -18.16 -9.50 4.11
C LYS A 204 -18.08 -8.17 3.36
N GLU A 205 -17.46 -7.16 3.95
CA GLU A 205 -17.24 -5.86 3.33
C GLU A 205 -16.40 -5.98 2.06
N SER A 206 -15.32 -6.75 2.10
CA SER A 206 -14.47 -6.99 0.93
C SER A 206 -15.23 -7.69 -0.19
N ARG A 207 -16.10 -8.66 0.15
CA ARG A 207 -16.98 -9.29 -0.85
C ARG A 207 -17.93 -8.27 -1.47
N SER A 208 -18.62 -7.49 -0.65
CA SER A 208 -19.54 -6.45 -1.13
C SER A 208 -18.83 -5.45 -2.04
N ASN A 209 -17.70 -4.88 -1.59
CA ASN A 209 -16.93 -3.92 -2.36
C ASN A 209 -16.38 -4.52 -3.65
N SER A 210 -15.91 -5.78 -3.65
CA SER A 210 -15.49 -6.45 -4.88
C SER A 210 -16.60 -6.53 -5.92
N CYS A 211 -17.84 -6.85 -5.50
CA CYS A 211 -18.99 -6.89 -6.41
C CYS A 211 -19.35 -5.50 -6.93
N ILE A 212 -19.27 -4.47 -6.07
CA ILE A 212 -19.52 -3.08 -6.45
C ILE A 212 -18.50 -2.61 -7.48
N GLU A 213 -17.20 -2.78 -7.24
CA GLU A 213 -16.16 -2.37 -8.19
C GLU A 213 -16.29 -3.10 -9.52
N HIS A 214 -16.63 -4.39 -9.50
CA HIS A 214 -16.84 -5.16 -10.72
C HIS A 214 -18.04 -4.66 -11.52
N ALA A 215 -19.17 -4.40 -10.87
CA ALA A 215 -20.35 -3.86 -11.52
C ALA A 215 -20.09 -2.47 -12.10
N ILE A 216 -19.41 -1.60 -11.36
CA ILE A 216 -19.04 -0.26 -11.85
C ILE A 216 -18.09 -0.36 -13.04
N ALA A 217 -17.10 -1.26 -13.02
CA ALA A 217 -16.19 -1.47 -14.13
C ALA A 217 -16.93 -1.86 -15.42
N ILE A 218 -17.89 -2.80 -15.32
CA ILE A 218 -18.73 -3.21 -16.46
C ILE A 218 -19.55 -2.02 -16.98
N MET A 219 -20.18 -1.25 -16.08
CA MET A 219 -20.94 -0.05 -16.48
C MET A 219 -20.05 1.00 -17.16
N GLU A 220 -18.82 1.19 -16.70
CA GLU A 220 -17.85 2.11 -17.29
C GLU A 220 -17.40 1.62 -18.69
N GLU A 221 -17.22 0.31 -18.87
CA GLU A 221 -16.86 -0.34 -20.14
C GLU A 221 -17.99 -0.24 -21.17
N GLU A 222 -19.24 -0.54 -20.79
CA GLU A 222 -20.42 -0.41 -21.66
C GLU A 222 -20.65 1.03 -22.13
N GLN A 223 -20.35 2.02 -21.27
CA GLN A 223 -20.44 3.44 -21.62
C GLN A 223 -19.22 3.96 -22.40
N ALA A 224 -18.13 3.19 -22.50
CA ALA A 224 -16.93 3.60 -23.21
C ALA A 224 -17.19 3.96 -24.69
N PRO A 225 -17.91 3.16 -25.50
CA PRO A 225 -18.21 3.50 -26.88
C PRO A 225 -19.05 4.77 -27.04
N GLU A 226 -20.04 5.00 -26.16
CA GLU A 226 -20.87 6.22 -26.18
C GLU A 226 -20.05 7.45 -25.78
N LYS A 227 -19.21 7.35 -24.74
CA LYS A 227 -18.30 8.43 -24.34
C LYS A 227 -17.27 8.72 -25.43
N LEU A 228 -16.78 7.70 -26.13
CA LEU A 228 -15.89 7.86 -27.27
C LEU A 228 -16.61 8.54 -28.43
N SER A 229 -17.81 8.12 -28.78
CA SER A 229 -18.58 8.73 -29.87
C SER A 229 -18.91 10.19 -29.60
N GLN A 230 -19.29 10.55 -28.37
CA GLN A 230 -19.50 11.94 -27.94
C GLN A 230 -18.22 12.79 -27.97
N LYS A 231 -17.07 12.22 -27.58
CA LYS A 231 -15.78 12.90 -27.67
C LYS A 231 -15.32 13.08 -29.11
N ILE A 232 -15.62 12.14 -30.00
CA ILE A 232 -15.31 12.25 -31.43
C ILE A 232 -16.26 13.24 -32.11
N SER A 233 -17.54 13.28 -31.75
CA SER A 233 -18.51 14.23 -32.34
C SER A 233 -18.24 15.68 -31.96
N THR A 234 -17.51 15.93 -30.87
CA THR A 234 -17.00 17.26 -30.50
C THR A 234 -15.67 17.62 -31.18
N ILE A 235 -15.03 16.70 -31.91
CA ILE A 235 -13.86 16.96 -32.75
C ILE A 235 -14.36 17.36 -34.15
N SER A 236 -14.62 18.66 -34.34
CA SER A 236 -14.83 19.21 -35.67
C SER A 236 -13.49 19.54 -36.32
N LEU A 237 -13.23 18.96 -37.50
CA LEU A 237 -12.14 19.37 -38.39
C LEU A 237 -12.39 20.73 -39.05
N THR A 238 -13.64 21.22 -39.00
CA THR A 238 -13.99 22.58 -39.38
C THR A 238 -13.96 23.42 -38.11
N GLY A 239 -12.83 24.12 -37.88
CA GLY A 239 -12.54 24.84 -36.64
C GLY A 239 -13.47 26.03 -36.35
N LYS A 240 -14.73 25.76 -36.00
CA LYS A 240 -15.73 26.82 -35.73
C LYS A 240 -16.23 26.89 -34.29
N ASP A 241 -16.01 25.90 -33.42
CA ASP A 241 -16.69 25.87 -32.11
C ASP A 241 -15.80 25.85 -30.86
N LYS A 242 -14.57 26.35 -30.95
CA LYS A 242 -13.91 26.88 -29.75
C LYS A 242 -13.66 28.35 -30.00
N LYS A 243 -14.08 29.22 -29.06
CA LYS A 243 -13.46 30.54 -28.89
C LYS A 243 -11.98 30.33 -29.13
N LEU A 244 -11.48 30.82 -30.26
CA LEU A 244 -10.06 30.75 -30.57
C LEU A 244 -9.35 31.29 -29.34
N GLU A 245 -8.60 30.45 -28.65
CA GLU A 245 -7.64 30.92 -27.67
C GLU A 245 -6.77 31.90 -28.42
N LYS A 246 -6.98 33.20 -28.18
CA LYS A 246 -6.17 34.24 -28.78
C LYS A 246 -4.79 34.13 -28.15
N PHE A 247 -3.80 33.73 -28.95
CA PHE A 247 -2.41 33.81 -28.53
C PHE A 247 -1.91 35.23 -28.78
N LEU A 248 -1.00 35.70 -27.94
CA LEU A 248 -0.41 37.05 -28.12
C LEU A 248 0.33 37.15 -29.46
N MET A 249 0.94 36.06 -29.93
CA MET A 249 1.57 35.97 -31.25
C MET A 249 0.60 36.23 -32.42
N ASP A 250 -0.70 36.03 -32.24
CA ASP A 250 -1.71 36.26 -33.28
C ASP A 250 -2.15 37.74 -33.35
N ASN A 251 -1.80 38.58 -32.36
CA ASN A 251 -2.20 39.99 -32.27
C ASN A 251 -0.99 40.90 -31.94
N LEU A 252 0.15 40.71 -32.58
CA LEU A 252 1.35 41.56 -32.38
C LEU A 252 1.10 43.05 -32.69
N ASP A 253 0.06 43.34 -33.47
CA ASP A 253 -0.34 44.69 -33.88
C ASP A 253 -1.15 45.44 -32.81
N VAL A 254 -1.57 44.75 -31.74
CA VAL A 254 -2.41 45.32 -30.67
C VAL A 254 -1.72 45.15 -29.32
N TYR A 255 -1.41 46.26 -28.65
CA TYR A 255 -0.84 46.22 -27.31
C TYR A 255 -1.88 45.75 -26.27
N GLU A 256 -1.63 44.59 -25.65
CA GLU A 256 -2.35 44.11 -24.47
C GLU A 256 -1.44 44.19 -23.23
N SER A 257 -1.90 44.87 -22.17
CA SER A 257 -1.16 44.99 -20.91
C SER A 257 -1.22 43.70 -20.10
N ALA A 258 -0.06 43.13 -19.78
CA ALA A 258 0.06 41.93 -18.93
C ALA A 258 -0.21 42.21 -17.43
N VAL A 259 -0.46 43.46 -17.05
CA VAL A 259 -0.49 43.92 -15.65
C VAL A 259 -1.88 44.37 -15.19
N ASP A 260 -2.90 44.26 -16.05
CA ASP A 260 -4.23 44.72 -15.72
C ASP A 260 -4.98 43.70 -14.85
N ALA A 261 -5.35 44.11 -13.64
CA ALA A 261 -5.91 43.26 -12.58
C ALA A 261 -7.31 42.69 -12.88
N SER A 262 -7.86 42.92 -14.07
CA SER A 262 -9.19 42.50 -14.49
C SER A 262 -9.21 41.14 -15.22
N VAL A 263 -8.06 40.62 -15.64
CA VAL A 263 -7.98 39.36 -16.40
C VAL A 263 -7.55 38.20 -15.50
N LYS A 264 -8.54 37.43 -15.01
CA LYS A 264 -8.34 36.23 -14.17
C LYS A 264 -7.63 35.05 -14.87
N SER A 265 -7.16 35.19 -16.11
CA SER A 265 -6.53 34.11 -16.87
C SER A 265 -5.15 34.51 -17.37
N MET A 266 -4.16 33.67 -17.10
CA MET A 266 -2.79 33.80 -17.58
C MET A 266 -2.75 33.89 -19.11
N SER A 267 -2.19 34.98 -19.65
CA SER A 267 -2.04 35.22 -21.09
C SER A 267 -1.16 34.15 -21.73
N ARG A 268 -1.61 33.55 -22.83
CA ARG A 268 -0.85 32.52 -23.55
C ARG A 268 -0.08 33.16 -24.71
N ILE A 269 1.25 33.05 -24.66
CA ILE A 269 2.14 33.69 -25.64
C ILE A 269 1.98 33.02 -27.01
N GLU A 270 2.13 31.70 -27.07
CA GLU A 270 2.15 30.93 -28.32
C GLU A 270 1.56 29.53 -28.10
N ARG A 271 1.11 28.89 -29.18
CA ARG A 271 0.62 27.50 -29.15
C ARG A 271 1.79 26.54 -28.90
N PHE A 272 1.72 25.78 -27.82
CA PHE A 272 2.68 24.70 -27.52
C PHE A 272 1.98 23.34 -27.38
N PRO A 273 2.46 22.27 -28.05
CA PRO A 273 3.56 22.26 -29.01
C PRO A 273 3.20 23.02 -30.31
N PRO A 274 4.20 23.58 -31.03
CA PRO A 274 3.96 24.28 -32.29
C PRO A 274 3.27 23.37 -33.30
N SER A 275 2.45 23.95 -34.17
CA SER A 275 1.74 23.19 -35.21
C SER A 275 2.74 22.54 -36.17
N PHE A 276 2.48 21.27 -36.53
CA PHE A 276 3.27 20.57 -37.53
C PHE A 276 3.26 21.34 -38.86
N GLN A 277 4.46 21.68 -39.35
CA GLN A 277 4.65 22.26 -40.67
C GLN A 277 5.23 21.19 -41.60
N ALA A 278 4.68 21.08 -42.80
CA ALA A 278 5.26 20.22 -43.83
C ALA A 278 6.65 20.75 -44.21
N ALA A 279 7.69 19.98 -43.90
CA ALA A 279 9.04 20.26 -44.37
C ALA A 279 9.25 19.50 -45.68
N ALA A 280 9.58 20.20 -46.76
CA ALA A 280 10.00 19.55 -47.99
C ALA A 280 11.28 18.75 -47.72
N ARG A 281 11.20 17.42 -47.81
CA ARG A 281 12.34 16.52 -47.69
C ARG A 281 12.65 15.91 -49.05
N SER A 282 13.92 15.56 -49.26
CA SER A 282 14.33 14.77 -50.41
C SER A 282 13.52 13.47 -50.48
N PRO A 283 13.09 13.03 -51.68
CA PRO A 283 12.33 11.80 -51.84
C PRO A 283 13.12 10.61 -51.30
N ILE A 284 12.41 9.69 -50.64
CA ILE A 284 12.99 8.45 -50.16
C ILE A 284 13.23 7.55 -51.36
N VAL A 285 14.50 7.23 -51.66
CA VAL A 285 14.89 6.25 -52.67
C VAL A 285 15.34 4.99 -51.94
N LEU A 286 14.64 3.88 -52.21
CA LEU A 286 14.94 2.56 -51.63
C LEU A 286 15.70 1.72 -52.67
N ASP A 287 16.88 1.23 -52.31
CA ASP A 287 17.63 0.29 -53.15
C ASP A 287 17.04 -1.12 -53.02
N LEU A 288 16.11 -1.44 -53.91
CA LEU A 288 15.47 -2.76 -53.97
C LEU A 288 16.38 -3.83 -54.60
N ALA A 289 17.46 -3.43 -55.29
CA ALA A 289 18.36 -4.38 -55.96
C ALA A 289 19.18 -5.18 -54.95
N TYR A 290 19.46 -4.60 -53.78
CA TYR A 290 20.12 -5.30 -52.68
C TYR A 290 19.35 -6.55 -52.23
N ASN A 291 18.01 -6.49 -52.24
CA ASN A 291 17.16 -7.62 -51.85
C ASN A 291 17.16 -8.78 -52.86
N LEU A 292 17.71 -8.56 -54.05
CA LEU A 292 17.78 -9.57 -55.12
C LEU A 292 19.14 -10.28 -55.18
N ILE A 293 20.06 -9.95 -54.26
CA ILE A 293 21.34 -10.64 -54.15
C ILE A 293 21.12 -11.96 -53.38
N GLU A 294 20.87 -13.03 -54.13
CA GLU A 294 20.77 -14.38 -53.57
C GLU A 294 22.12 -15.12 -53.65
N CYS A 295 22.41 -15.94 -52.64
CA CYS A 295 23.57 -16.83 -52.68
C CYS A 295 23.38 -17.88 -53.81
N PRO A 296 24.39 -18.10 -54.67
CA PRO A 296 24.29 -19.12 -55.70
C PRO A 296 24.13 -20.51 -55.08
N SER A 297 23.37 -21.39 -55.73
CA SER A 297 23.18 -22.77 -55.26
C SER A 297 24.51 -23.50 -55.08
N LEU A 298 24.71 -24.05 -53.88
CA LEU A 298 25.90 -24.81 -53.51
C LEU A 298 25.73 -26.32 -53.66
N GLU A 299 24.58 -26.79 -54.19
CA GLU A 299 24.22 -28.20 -54.28
C GLU A 299 25.22 -29.04 -55.10
N ASN A 300 25.83 -28.42 -56.12
CA ASN A 300 26.86 -29.05 -56.95
C ASN A 300 28.22 -29.20 -56.24
N ARG A 301 28.39 -28.57 -55.07
CA ARG A 301 29.62 -28.62 -54.26
C ARG A 301 29.48 -29.48 -53.01
N THR A 302 28.27 -29.89 -52.65
CA THR A 302 28.02 -30.79 -51.52
C THR A 302 28.10 -32.26 -51.93
N LYS A 303 28.93 -33.06 -51.23
CA LYS A 303 28.97 -34.51 -51.42
C LYS A 303 27.65 -35.13 -50.97
N LYS A 304 27.00 -35.91 -51.82
CA LYS A 304 25.77 -36.65 -51.46
C LYS A 304 26.10 -37.74 -50.46
N ASP A 305 25.58 -37.63 -49.24
CA ASP A 305 25.66 -38.70 -48.24
C ASP A 305 24.82 -39.90 -48.71
N LYS A 306 25.50 -41.00 -49.04
CA LYS A 306 24.86 -42.29 -49.22
C LYS A 306 24.37 -42.76 -47.85
N LYS A 307 23.06 -42.64 -47.60
CA LYS A 307 22.41 -43.21 -46.41
C LYS A 307 22.65 -44.73 -46.37
N SER A 308 23.54 -45.16 -45.48
CA SER A 308 23.76 -46.57 -45.17
C SER A 308 22.59 -47.11 -44.31
N PHE A 309 22.05 -48.26 -44.68
CA PHE A 309 20.85 -48.90 -44.12
C PHE A 309 21.05 -49.53 -42.71
N LEU A 310 22.18 -49.28 -42.03
CA LEU A 310 22.55 -49.99 -40.79
C LEU A 310 22.16 -49.28 -39.48
N GLY A 311 21.43 -48.16 -39.52
CA GLY A 311 21.03 -47.42 -38.31
C GLY A 311 19.82 -47.96 -37.54
N ARG A 312 19.18 -49.06 -37.96
CA ARG A 312 17.95 -49.60 -37.33
C ARG A 312 18.19 -50.74 -36.33
N LEU A 313 19.37 -50.83 -35.73
CA LEU A 313 19.69 -51.94 -34.83
C LEU A 313 20.47 -51.54 -33.59
N TRP A 314 20.17 -50.37 -33.00
CA TRP A 314 20.48 -50.13 -31.59
C TRP A 314 19.31 -49.37 -30.95
N ARG A 315 18.79 -49.96 -29.87
CA ARG A 315 17.80 -49.43 -28.93
C ARG A 315 18.34 -48.22 -28.19
#